data_AF-A0A846CGA5-F1
#
_entry.id   AF-A0A846CGA5-F1
#
_cell.length_a   1.000
_cell.length_b   1.000
_cell.length_c   1.000
_cell.angle_alpha   90.00
_cell.angle_beta   90.00
_cell.angle_gamma   90.00
#
_symmetry.space_group_name_H-M   'P 1'
#
loop_
_entity.id
_entity.type
_entity.pdbx_description
1 polymer ?
#
loop_
_entity_poly.entity_id
_entity_poly.type
_entity_poly.pdbx_seq_one_letter_code
_entity_poly.pdbx_strand_id
1 'polypeptide(L)'
;MIDIFSNLPDYISQFYQEYKTQLKVVGSLTLAILTLTLIVSFLQTLQGIPILSVSFEFIGMGYAVWFVYRYLLQKSNRQELLDKIQDIKAEIVGKKS
;
A
#
# COMPACT_ATOMS: atom_id res chain seq x y z
N MET A 1 25.55 38.09 -16.77
CA MET A 1 25.73 36.66 -16.40
C MET A 1 25.53 36.40 -14.90
N ILE A 2 25.72 37.39 -14.02
CA ILE A 2 25.54 37.24 -12.56
C ILE A 2 24.05 37.34 -12.16
N ASP A 3 23.22 38.01 -12.97
CA ASP A 3 21.80 38.28 -12.69
C ASP A 3 20.90 37.04 -12.66
N ILE A 4 21.30 35.96 -13.33
CA ILE A 4 20.55 34.69 -13.34
C ILE A 4 20.69 34.00 -11.99
N PHE A 5 21.85 34.12 -11.34
CA PHE A 5 22.11 33.51 -10.04
C PHE A 5 21.47 34.29 -8.89
N SER A 6 21.42 35.62 -8.99
CA SER A 6 20.77 36.46 -7.97
C SER A 6 19.24 36.34 -7.97
N ASN A 7 18.63 36.17 -9.15
CA ASN A 7 17.18 36.03 -9.30
C ASN A 7 16.69 34.57 -9.36
N LEU A 8 17.60 33.59 -9.28
CA LEU A 8 17.27 32.16 -9.24
C LEU A 8 16.23 31.80 -8.16
N PRO A 9 16.31 32.33 -6.92
CA PRO A 9 15.33 32.00 -5.87
C PRO A 9 13.91 32.43 -6.26
N ASP A 10 13.78 33.59 -6.91
CA ASP A 10 12.50 34.14 -7.35
C ASP A 10 11.90 33.33 -8.49
N TYR A 11 12.71 32.88 -9.47
CA TYR A 11 12.24 31.99 -10.53
C TYR A 11 11.76 30.64 -10.00
N ILE A 12 12.48 30.04 -9.05
CA ILE A 12 12.08 28.77 -8.41
C ILE A 12 10.80 28.97 -7.58
N SER A 13 10.69 30.09 -6.88
CA SER A 13 9.52 30.43 -6.06
C SER A 13 8.27 30.64 -6.93
N GLN A 14 8.38 31.42 -8.01
CA GLN A 14 7.29 31.63 -8.96
C GLN A 14 6.86 30.34 -9.63
N PHE A 15 7.81 29.54 -10.13
CA PHE A 15 7.51 28.24 -10.72
C PHE A 15 6.83 27.29 -9.71
N TYR A 16 7.31 27.21 -8.48
CA TYR A 16 6.69 26.35 -7.47
C TYR A 16 5.26 26.79 -7.14
N GLN A 17 4.99 28.09 -7.06
CA GLN A 17 3.65 28.62 -6.76
C GLN A 17 2.69 28.43 -7.94
N GLU A 18 3.16 28.65 -9.17
CA GLU A 18 2.39 28.47 -10.41
C GLU A 18 1.97 27.00 -10.60
N TYR A 19 2.90 26.07 -10.36
CA TYR A 19 2.68 24.63 -10.61
C TYR A 19 2.35 23.82 -9.36
N LYS A 20 2.16 24.45 -8.20
CA LYS A 20 2.00 23.79 -6.89
C LYS A 20 0.99 22.64 -6.90
N THR A 21 -0.16 22.86 -7.55
CA THR A 21 -1.24 21.88 -7.64
C THR A 21 -0.86 20.70 -8.54
N GLN A 22 -0.30 20.95 -9.73
CA GLN A 22 0.11 19.87 -10.63
C GLN A 22 1.32 19.12 -10.06
N LEU A 23 2.29 19.81 -9.47
CA LEU A 23 3.45 19.21 -8.80
C LEU A 23 3.04 18.31 -7.64
N LYS A 24 1.99 18.67 -6.89
CA LYS A 24 1.48 17.79 -5.82
C LYS A 24 0.87 16.52 -6.39
N VAL A 25 0.07 16.61 -7.45
CA VAL A 25 -0.58 15.44 -8.07
C VAL A 25 0.47 14.55 -8.76
N VAL A 26 1.30 15.12 -9.64
CA VAL A 26 2.37 14.41 -10.34
C VAL A 26 3.41 13.86 -9.36
N GLY A 27 3.77 14.63 -8.33
CA GLY A 27 4.65 14.17 -7.26
C GLY A 27 4.05 13.00 -6.49
N SER A 28 2.76 13.05 -6.15
CA SER A 28 2.08 11.95 -5.47
C SER A 28 1.98 10.69 -6.33
N LEU A 29 1.69 10.84 -7.64
CA LEU A 29 1.67 9.73 -8.59
C LEU A 29 3.04 9.11 -8.75
N THR A 30 4.08 9.94 -8.88
CA THR A 30 5.47 9.47 -9.00
C THR A 30 5.91 8.74 -7.74
N LEU A 31 5.59 9.28 -6.56
CA LEU A 31 5.83 8.62 -5.28
C LEU A 31 5.08 7.28 -5.15
N ALA A 32 3.83 7.23 -5.59
CA ALA A 32 3.06 5.99 -5.59
C ALA A 32 3.69 4.93 -6.50
N ILE A 33 4.11 5.31 -7.71
CA ILE A 33 4.79 4.41 -8.65
C ILE A 33 6.14 3.92 -8.09
N LEU A 34 6.93 4.82 -7.49
CA LEU A 34 8.19 4.46 -6.84
C LEU A 34 7.95 3.48 -5.70
N THR A 35 6.98 3.77 -4.83
CA THR A 35 6.63 2.89 -3.71
C THR A 35 6.19 1.51 -4.22
N LEU A 36 5.35 1.46 -5.25
CA LEU A 36 4.92 0.21 -5.86
C LEU A 36 6.10 -0.56 -6.46
N THR A 37 7.01 0.12 -7.14
CA THR A 37 8.21 -0.48 -7.74
C THR A 37 9.14 -1.04 -6.66
N LEU A 38 9.29 -0.35 -5.53
CA LEU A 38 10.06 -0.82 -4.38
C LEU A 38 9.44 -2.07 -3.77
N ILE A 39 8.11 -2.09 -3.57
CA ILE A 39 7.39 -3.26 -3.07
C ILE A 39 7.59 -4.45 -4.02
N VAL A 40 7.39 -4.25 -5.32
CA VAL A 40 7.55 -5.32 -6.32
C VAL A 40 8.99 -5.83 -6.37
N SER A 41 9.98 -4.94 -6.38
CA SER A 41 11.41 -5.30 -6.37
C SER A 41 11.79 -6.06 -5.10
N PHE A 42 11.25 -5.66 -3.95
CA PHE A 42 11.44 -6.35 -2.69
C PHE A 42 10.84 -7.76 -2.73
N LEU A 43 9.60 -7.92 -3.22
CA LEU A 43 8.95 -9.22 -3.38
C LEU A 43 9.73 -10.15 -4.32
N GLN A 44 10.26 -9.63 -5.44
CA GLN A 44 11.12 -10.39 -6.35
C GLN A 44 12.42 -10.82 -5.67
N THR A 45 13.00 -9.96 -4.83
CA THR A 45 14.20 -10.28 -4.07
C THR A 45 13.93 -11.37 -3.01
N LEU A 46 12.77 -11.31 -2.34
CA LEU A 46 12.35 -12.35 -1.39
C LEU A 46 12.20 -13.72 -2.04
N GLN A 47 11.68 -13.80 -3.28
CA GLN A 47 11.64 -15.05 -4.04
C GLN A 47 13.06 -15.57 -4.35
N GLY A 48 14.03 -14.68 -4.52
CA GLY A 48 15.44 -15.02 -4.69
C GLY A 48 16.13 -15.51 -3.42
N ILE A 49 15.51 -15.39 -2.23
CA ILE A 49 16.04 -15.90 -0.96
C ILE A 49 15.29 -17.20 -0.58
N PRO A 50 15.88 -18.38 -0.83
CA PRO A 50 15.18 -19.66 -0.71
C PRO A 50 14.54 -19.89 0.67
N ILE A 51 15.21 -19.46 1.75
CA ILE A 51 14.76 -19.71 3.13
C ILE A 51 13.54 -18.84 3.50
N LEU A 52 13.51 -17.59 3.04
CA LEU A 52 12.41 -16.66 3.31
C LEU A 52 11.16 -17.03 2.50
N SER A 53 11.33 -17.36 1.21
CA SER A 53 10.21 -17.80 0.38
C SER A 53 9.56 -19.06 0.93
N VAL A 54 10.35 -20.09 1.24
CA VAL A 54 9.84 -21.37 1.77
C VAL A 54 9.22 -21.20 3.16
N SER A 55 9.79 -20.36 4.03
CA SER A 55 9.19 -20.11 5.35
C SER A 55 7.87 -19.35 5.27
N PHE A 56 7.76 -18.31 4.43
CA PHE A 56 6.49 -17.61 4.24
C PHE A 56 5.40 -18.50 3.63
N GLU A 57 5.77 -19.36 2.68
CA GLU A 57 4.83 -20.32 2.10
C GLU A 57 4.33 -21.32 3.14
N PHE A 58 5.24 -21.88 3.96
CA PHE A 58 4.89 -22.80 5.03
C PHE A 58 4.04 -22.14 6.13
N ILE A 59 4.40 -20.92 6.55
CA ILE A 59 3.62 -20.12 7.51
C ILE A 59 2.23 -19.84 6.93
N GLY A 60 2.15 -19.41 5.66
CA GLY A 60 0.90 -19.13 4.97
C GLY A 60 -0.01 -20.36 4.91
N MET A 61 0.54 -21.52 4.56
CA MET A 61 -0.18 -22.79 4.58
C MET A 61 -0.64 -23.17 5.99
N GLY A 62 0.22 -23.02 7.00
CA GLY A 62 -0.14 -23.28 8.40
C GLY A 62 -1.31 -22.40 8.87
N TYR A 63 -1.25 -21.11 8.58
CA TYR A 63 -2.34 -20.18 8.88
C TYR A 63 -3.61 -20.49 8.08
N ALA A 64 -3.50 -20.87 6.81
CA ALA A 64 -4.66 -21.25 5.99
C ALA A 64 -5.36 -22.50 6.56
N VAL A 65 -4.60 -23.54 6.93
CA VAL A 65 -5.15 -24.75 7.55
C VAL A 65 -5.81 -24.42 8.90
N TRP A 66 -5.14 -23.65 9.75
CA TRP A 66 -5.69 -23.21 11.03
C TRP A 66 -6.97 -22.37 10.85
N PHE A 67 -6.98 -21.46 9.87
CA PHE A 67 -8.11 -20.60 9.56
C PHE A 67 -9.32 -21.40 9.08
N VAL A 68 -9.10 -22.35 8.15
CA VAL A 68 -10.16 -23.25 7.66
C VAL A 68 -10.74 -24.05 8.84
N TYR A 69 -9.88 -24.65 9.64
CA TYR A 69 -10.31 -25.44 10.80
C TYR A 69 -11.10 -24.60 11.81
N ARG A 70 -10.60 -23.42 12.16
CA ARG A 70 -11.18 -22.55 13.19
C ARG A 70 -12.43 -21.84 12.74
N TYR A 71 -12.46 -21.28 11.53
CA TYR A 71 -13.51 -20.37 11.10
C TYR A 71 -14.48 -20.97 10.08
N LEU A 72 -14.04 -21.91 9.24
CA LEU A 72 -14.88 -22.44 8.16
C LEU A 72 -15.62 -23.72 8.52
N LEU A 73 -15.10 -24.58 9.39
CA LEU A 73 -15.78 -25.84 9.75
C LEU A 73 -16.94 -25.63 10.72
N GLN A 74 -16.75 -24.77 11.73
CA GLN A 74 -17.71 -24.58 12.81
C GLN A 74 -18.74 -23.49 12.47
N LYS A 75 -20.03 -23.80 12.60
CA LYS A 75 -21.13 -22.89 12.19
C LYS A 75 -21.13 -21.56 12.95
N SER A 76 -20.86 -21.58 14.26
CA SER A 76 -20.74 -20.37 15.09
C SER A 76 -19.63 -19.45 14.60
N ASN A 77 -18.48 -20.03 14.23
CA ASN A 77 -17.30 -19.27 13.85
C ASN A 77 -17.41 -18.72 12.43
N ARG A 78 -18.17 -19.40 11.55
CA ARG A 78 -18.57 -18.86 10.25
C ARG A 78 -19.40 -17.59 10.40
N GLN A 79 -20.35 -17.59 11.33
CA GLN A 79 -21.18 -16.42 11.59
C GLN A 79 -20.34 -15.26 12.13
N GLU A 80 -19.48 -15.51 13.11
CA GLU A 80 -18.54 -14.51 13.64
C GLU A 80 -17.64 -13.91 12.54
N LEU A 81 -17.14 -14.75 11.62
CA LEU A 81 -16.34 -14.31 10.49
C LEU A 81 -17.14 -13.40 9.55
N LEU A 82 -18.39 -13.78 9.22
CA LEU A 82 -19.25 -12.99 8.34
C LEU A 82 -19.62 -11.64 8.96
N ASP A 83 -19.86 -11.60 10.27
CA ASP A 83 -20.17 -10.38 11.01
C ASP A 83 -18.94 -9.44 10.99
N LYS A 84 -17.74 -9.97 11.28
CA LYS A 84 -16.48 -9.20 11.17
C LYS A 84 -16.23 -8.65 9.77
N ILE A 85 -16.51 -9.42 8.72
CA ILE A 85 -16.36 -8.96 7.32
C ILE A 85 -17.35 -7.83 7.02
N GLN A 86 -18.58 -7.93 7.51
CA GLN A 86 -19.58 -6.87 7.35
C GLN A 86 -19.16 -5.58 8.06
N ASP A 87 -18.60 -5.68 9.27
CA ASP A 87 -18.11 -4.53 10.03
C ASP A 87 -16.96 -3.82 9.29
N ILE A 88 -15.96 -4.56 8.83
CA ILE A 88 -14.83 -4.00 8.06
C ILE A 88 -15.33 -3.35 6.76
N LYS A 89 -16.26 -4.01 6.06
CA LYS A 89 -16.85 -3.45 4.84
C LYS A 89 -17.59 -2.14 5.13
N ALA A 90 -18.31 -2.06 6.26
CA ALA A 90 -19.01 -0.85 6.66
C ALA A 90 -18.04 0.28 7.04
N GLU A 91 -16.89 -0.04 7.62
CA GLU A 91 -15.84 0.94 7.95
C GLU A 91 -15.17 1.51 6.69
N ILE A 92 -14.84 0.66 5.71
CA ILE A 92 -14.14 1.07 4.49
C ILE A 92 -15.06 1.75 3.48
N VAL A 93 -16.26 1.21 3.26
CA VAL A 93 -17.21 1.69 2.23
C VAL A 93 -18.17 2.76 2.79
N GLY A 94 -18.23 2.90 4.12
CA GLY A 94 -19.21 3.72 4.81
C GLY A 94 -20.53 2.99 4.97
N LYS A 95 -21.09 3.05 6.18
CA LYS A 95 -22.44 2.56 6.49
C LYS A 95 -23.43 3.35 5.64
N LYS A 96 -24.10 2.72 4.66
CA LYS A 96 -25.25 3.36 4.00
C LYS A 96 -26.28 3.66 5.09
N SER A 97 -26.42 4.94 5.41
CA SER A 97 -27.52 5.46 6.21
C SER A 97 -28.85 5.23 5.48
#